data_AF-T0PBS6-F1
#
_entry.id   AF-T0PBS6-F1
#
_cell.length_a   1.000
_cell.length_b   1.000
_cell.length_c   1.000
_cell.angle_alpha   90.00
_cell.angle_beta   90.00
_cell.angle_gamma   90.00
#
_symmetry.space_group_name_H-M   'P 1'
#
loop_
_entity.id
_entity.type
_entity.pdbx_description
1 polymer ?
#
loop_
_entity_poly.entity_id
_entity_poly.type
_entity_poly.pdbx_seq_one_letter_code
_entity_poly.pdbx_strand_id
1 'polypeptide(L)'
;MKVIFLDIDGVLNSEEFLKNNPNEPIDKKNVEALKKVIDKTNAAIVISSGWKLWFDDNMMPKEGYSQYLYDILCEFNIKIVDKTPDFSTDEIRANKTFSHVKAKEIIAWLNEHRSVEKYAILDDLDLENEEINEHLIRTNSHVGITEADGLSIIEKIS
;
A
#
# COMPACT_ATOMS: atom_id res chain seq x y z
N MET A 1 -5.65 -6.54 16.30
CA MET A 1 -4.73 -5.60 15.59
C MET A 1 -5.43 -5.00 14.36
N LYS A 2 -5.10 -3.76 13.98
CA LYS A 2 -5.59 -3.09 12.76
C LYS A 2 -4.53 -3.09 11.68
N VAL A 3 -4.93 -3.26 10.41
CA VAL A 3 -4.00 -3.34 9.28
C VAL A 3 -4.43 -2.43 8.14
N ILE A 4 -3.47 -1.81 7.46
CA ILE A 4 -3.67 -1.18 6.15
C ILE A 4 -2.83 -1.97 5.15
N PHE A 5 -3.48 -2.56 4.15
CA PHE A 5 -2.82 -3.08 2.97
C PHE A 5 -2.56 -1.92 2.02
N LEU A 6 -1.28 -1.64 1.78
CA LEU A 6 -0.82 -0.43 1.13
C LEU A 6 -0.26 -0.73 -0.26
N ASP A 7 -0.88 -0.16 -1.29
CA ASP A 7 -0.20 0.04 -2.56
C ASP A 7 0.65 1.31 -2.56
N ILE A 8 1.53 1.44 -3.54
CA ILE A 8 2.47 2.55 -3.69
C ILE A 8 2.12 3.41 -4.90
N ASP A 9 2.03 2.80 -6.08
CA ASP A 9 1.72 3.50 -7.32
C ASP A 9 0.27 3.99 -7.29
N GLY A 10 0.03 5.27 -7.62
CA GLY A 10 -1.30 5.88 -7.53
C GLY A 10 -1.81 6.10 -6.09
N VAL A 11 -0.99 5.81 -5.07
CA VAL A 11 -1.28 6.01 -3.64
C VAL A 11 -0.27 6.95 -3.00
N LEU A 12 0.97 6.50 -2.81
CA LEU A 12 2.07 7.31 -2.25
C LEU A 12 2.79 8.12 -3.31
N ASN A 13 2.61 7.78 -4.58
CA ASN A 13 2.92 8.63 -5.72
C ASN A 13 1.66 8.83 -6.56
N SER A 14 1.78 9.63 -7.60
CA SER A 14 0.69 9.91 -8.53
C SER A 14 1.21 10.28 -9.90
N GLU A 15 0.35 10.17 -10.92
CA GLU A 15 0.71 10.55 -12.29
C GLU A 15 1.15 12.02 -12.37
N GLU A 16 0.45 12.93 -11.66
CA GLU A 16 0.82 14.34 -11.62
C GLU A 16 2.16 14.58 -10.92
N PHE A 17 2.38 13.91 -9.79
CA PHE A 17 3.63 14.06 -9.04
C PHE A 17 4.83 13.56 -9.84
N LEU A 18 4.75 12.33 -10.39
CA LEU A 18 5.84 11.70 -11.14
C LEU A 18 6.18 12.47 -12.41
N LYS A 19 5.19 13.07 -13.08
CA LYS A 19 5.39 13.93 -14.24
C LYS A 19 6.22 15.18 -13.91
N ASN A 20 6.01 15.76 -12.73
CA ASN A 20 6.67 16.99 -12.31
C ASN A 20 7.99 16.73 -11.56
N ASN A 21 8.20 15.51 -11.04
CA ASN A 21 9.35 15.13 -10.21
C ASN A 21 9.98 13.82 -10.71
N PRO A 22 10.64 13.80 -11.88
CA PRO A 22 11.09 12.57 -12.54
C PRO A 22 12.15 11.76 -11.77
N ASN A 23 12.76 12.36 -10.74
CA ASN A 23 13.78 11.72 -9.90
C ASN A 23 13.27 11.36 -8.50
N GLU A 24 12.00 11.66 -8.19
CA GLU A 24 11.39 11.37 -6.90
C GLU A 24 10.25 10.38 -7.11
N PRO A 25 10.35 9.14 -6.59
CA PRO A 25 9.37 8.11 -6.88
C PRO A 25 8.17 8.15 -5.92
N ILE A 26 8.18 9.00 -4.89
CA ILE A 26 7.16 9.10 -3.83
C ILE A 26 6.88 10.57 -3.49
N ASP A 27 5.61 10.93 -3.35
CA ASP A 27 5.19 12.25 -2.88
C ASP A 27 5.17 12.30 -1.35
N LYS A 28 6.01 13.17 -0.78
CA LYS A 28 6.07 13.40 0.67
C LYS A 28 4.73 13.80 1.28
N LYS A 29 3.89 14.55 0.56
CA LYS A 29 2.55 14.95 1.03
C LYS A 29 1.62 13.75 1.21
N ASN A 30 1.76 12.75 0.35
CA ASN A 30 0.96 11.52 0.41
C ASN A 30 1.42 10.65 1.60
N VAL A 31 2.72 10.63 1.88
CA VAL A 31 3.26 10.00 3.10
C VAL A 31 2.79 10.72 4.37
N GLU A 32 2.73 12.05 4.37
CA GLU A 32 2.15 12.84 5.47
C GLU A 32 0.68 12.51 5.72
N ALA A 33 -0.12 12.35 4.66
CA ALA A 33 -1.51 11.94 4.78
C ALA A 33 -1.62 10.53 5.38
N LEU A 34 -0.81 9.57 4.91
CA LEU A 34 -0.74 8.22 5.48
C LEU A 34 -0.33 8.27 6.96
N LYS A 35 0.66 9.09 7.34
CA LYS A 35 1.09 9.24 8.74
C LYS A 35 -0.05 9.65 9.65
N LYS A 36 -0.88 10.62 9.24
CA LYS A 36 -2.04 11.07 10.01
C LYS A 36 -3.05 9.94 10.25
N VAL A 37 -3.23 9.06 9.26
CA VAL A 37 -4.09 7.87 9.38
C VAL A 37 -3.51 6.88 10.39
N ILE A 38 -2.21 6.57 10.27
CA ILE A 38 -1.52 5.65 11.17
C ILE A 38 -1.57 6.15 12.61
N ASP A 39 -1.32 7.44 12.85
CA ASP A 39 -1.35 8.02 14.20
C ASP A 39 -2.71 7.93 14.89
N LYS A 40 -3.79 8.06 14.10
CA LYS A 40 -5.15 7.97 14.64
C LYS A 40 -5.62 6.54 14.85
N THR A 41 -5.12 5.60 14.06
CA THR A 41 -5.63 4.23 14.04
C THR A 41 -4.73 3.23 14.75
N ASN A 42 -3.44 3.56 14.91
CA ASN A 42 -2.36 2.63 15.27
C ASN A 42 -2.32 1.40 14.35
N ALA A 43 -2.75 1.56 13.09
CA ALA A 43 -2.74 0.46 12.14
C ALA A 43 -1.32 0.09 11.71
N ALA A 44 -1.06 -1.20 11.59
CA ALA A 44 0.16 -1.72 11.00
C ALA A 44 0.08 -1.68 9.47
N ILE A 45 1.22 -1.48 8.80
CA ILE A 45 1.29 -1.41 7.33
C ILE A 45 1.79 -2.73 6.76
N VAL A 46 1.04 -3.29 5.82
CA VAL A 46 1.43 -4.45 5.00
C VAL A 46 1.47 -4.03 3.54
N ILE A 47 2.58 -4.25 2.84
CA ILE A 47 2.66 -3.88 1.41
C ILE A 47 1.80 -4.85 0.58
N SER A 48 0.88 -4.29 -0.21
CA SER A 48 0.10 -4.97 -1.26
C SER A 48 0.35 -4.28 -2.60
N SER A 49 1.61 -4.31 -3.04
CA SER A 49 2.12 -3.64 -4.24
C SER A 49 3.10 -4.53 -4.99
N GLY A 50 3.35 -4.27 -6.27
CA GLY A 50 4.47 -4.88 -7.00
C GLY A 50 5.83 -4.57 -6.34
N TRP A 51 5.93 -3.43 -5.65
CA TRP A 51 7.14 -3.01 -4.92
C TRP A 51 7.55 -3.98 -3.82
N LYS A 52 6.64 -4.86 -3.35
CA LYS A 52 6.95 -5.90 -2.36
C LYS A 52 8.10 -6.82 -2.78
N LEU A 53 8.29 -7.01 -4.09
CA LEU A 53 9.36 -7.82 -4.66
C LEU A 53 10.74 -7.25 -4.39
N TRP A 54 10.84 -5.95 -4.12
CA TRP A 54 12.08 -5.25 -3.82
C TRP A 54 12.41 -5.21 -2.32
N PHE A 55 11.64 -5.90 -1.48
CA PHE A 55 11.95 -6.09 -0.06
C PHE A 55 12.31 -7.54 0.26
N ASP A 56 13.24 -7.75 1.19
CA ASP A 56 13.50 -9.08 1.77
C ASP A 56 12.45 -9.43 2.84
N ASP A 57 12.62 -10.56 3.54
CA ASP A 57 11.65 -11.04 4.52
C ASP A 57 11.76 -10.34 5.88
N ASN A 58 12.80 -9.54 6.08
CA ASN A 58 12.95 -8.64 7.23
C ASN A 58 12.45 -7.22 6.90
N MET A 59 11.76 -7.04 5.76
CA MET A 59 11.33 -5.75 5.22
C MET A 59 12.48 -4.76 4.99
N MET A 60 13.68 -5.27 4.68
CA MET A 60 14.81 -4.46 4.23
C MET A 60 14.77 -4.29 2.71
N PRO A 61 15.03 -3.08 2.19
CA PRO A 61 15.04 -2.82 0.76
C PRO A 61 16.23 -3.50 0.06
N LYS A 62 16.01 -3.95 -1.18
CA LYS A 62 17.02 -4.63 -2.01
C LYS A 62 17.46 -3.79 -3.22
N GLU A 63 16.67 -2.77 -3.58
CA GLU A 63 16.89 -1.91 -4.76
C GLU A 63 16.68 -0.43 -4.43
N GLY A 64 17.03 0.46 -5.37
CA GLY A 64 17.02 1.92 -5.18
C GLY A 64 15.64 2.50 -4.85
N TYR A 65 14.58 2.08 -5.55
CA TYR A 65 13.23 2.57 -5.25
C TYR A 65 12.69 2.06 -3.91
N SER A 66 12.93 0.79 -3.57
CA SER A 66 12.61 0.29 -2.23
C SER A 66 13.41 1.00 -1.14
N GLN A 67 14.67 1.37 -1.39
CA GLN A 67 15.49 2.12 -0.44
C GLN A 67 14.91 3.53 -0.23
N TYR A 68 14.53 4.21 -1.31
CA TYR A 68 13.87 5.51 -1.21
C TYR A 68 12.57 5.42 -0.38
N LEU A 69 11.71 4.45 -0.68
CA LEU A 69 10.48 4.21 0.07
C LEU A 69 10.77 3.92 1.55
N TYR A 70 11.77 3.08 1.84
CA TYR A 70 12.18 2.78 3.20
C TYR A 70 12.63 4.04 3.95
N ASP A 71 13.52 4.83 3.34
CA ASP A 71 14.09 6.04 3.94
C ASP A 71 13.01 7.09 4.24
N ILE A 72 12.11 7.34 3.29
CA ILE A 72 11.03 8.32 3.51
C ILE A 72 10.04 7.84 4.57
N LEU A 73 9.68 6.54 4.59
CA LEU A 73 8.81 6.02 5.65
C LEU A 73 9.49 6.11 7.03
N CYS A 74 10.80 5.83 7.12
CA CYS A 74 11.58 6.05 8.33
C CYS A 74 11.61 7.52 8.77
N GLU A 75 11.75 8.46 7.84
CA GLU A 75 11.67 9.91 8.14
C GLU A 75 10.35 10.26 8.84
N PHE A 76 9.24 9.64 8.41
CA PHE A 76 7.93 9.81 9.00
C PHE A 76 7.65 8.89 10.19
N ASN A 77 8.62 8.09 10.66
CA ASN A 77 8.42 7.08 11.70
C ASN A 77 7.25 6.12 11.38
N ILE A 78 7.11 5.76 10.11
CA ILE A 78 6.19 4.73 9.62
C ILE A 78 6.99 3.44 9.44
N LYS A 79 6.49 2.36 10.05
CA LYS A 79 7.07 1.03 9.91
C LYS A 79 6.16 0.14 9.07
N ILE A 80 6.74 -0.48 8.05
CA ILE A 80 6.13 -1.61 7.36
C ILE A 80 6.39 -2.87 8.20
N VAL A 81 5.34 -3.62 8.52
CA VAL A 81 5.47 -4.82 9.35
C VAL A 81 5.57 -6.09 8.53
N ASP A 82 5.06 -6.09 7.30
CA ASP A 82 5.06 -7.25 6.41
C ASP A 82 4.74 -6.86 4.95
N LYS A 83 4.69 -7.86 4.08
CA LYS A 83 4.22 -7.81 2.70
C LYS A 83 3.29 -8.98 2.42
N THR A 84 2.34 -8.80 1.51
CA THR A 84 1.51 -9.92 1.05
C THR A 84 2.37 -10.98 0.34
N PRO A 85 1.98 -12.27 0.37
CA PRO A 85 2.66 -13.29 -0.43
C PRO A 85 2.59 -12.91 -1.90
N ASP A 86 3.54 -13.40 -2.69
CA ASP A 86 3.58 -13.12 -4.13
C ASP A 86 3.00 -14.28 -4.93
N PHE A 87 1.85 -14.03 -5.55
CA PHE A 87 1.19 -14.98 -6.46
C PHE A 87 1.30 -14.54 -7.92
N SER A 88 2.11 -13.51 -8.22
CA SER A 88 2.33 -13.05 -9.59
C SER A 88 3.08 -14.09 -10.44
N THR A 89 2.65 -14.24 -11.68
CA THR A 89 3.38 -15.02 -12.70
C THR A 89 4.32 -14.11 -13.48
N ASP A 90 5.24 -14.69 -14.25
CA ASP A 90 6.10 -13.93 -15.16
C ASP A 90 5.29 -13.07 -16.15
N GLU A 91 4.14 -13.58 -16.59
CA GLU A 91 3.21 -12.83 -17.45
C GLU A 91 2.60 -11.62 -16.74
N ILE A 92 2.15 -11.78 -15.49
CA ILE A 92 1.61 -10.69 -14.68
C ILE A 92 2.69 -9.62 -14.46
N ARG A 93 3.92 -10.04 -14.17
CA ARG A 93 5.05 -9.13 -13.96
C ARG A 93 5.43 -8.39 -15.24
N ALA A 94 5.49 -9.09 -16.36
CA ALA A 94 5.81 -8.50 -17.66
C ALA A 94 4.75 -7.47 -18.11
N ASN A 95 3.48 -7.75 -17.86
CA ASN A 95 2.36 -6.89 -18.23
C ASN A 95 1.95 -5.88 -17.14
N LYS A 96 2.57 -5.96 -15.95
CA LYS A 96 2.24 -5.14 -14.76
C LYS A 96 0.77 -5.25 -14.32
N THR A 97 0.16 -6.42 -14.45
CA THR A 97 -1.27 -6.65 -14.16
C THR A 97 -1.48 -7.27 -12.77
N PHE A 98 -0.82 -6.72 -11.74
CA PHE A 98 -0.84 -7.26 -10.38
C PHE A 98 -2.23 -7.25 -9.72
N SER A 99 -3.17 -6.44 -10.20
CA SER A 99 -4.56 -6.40 -9.71
C SER A 99 -5.27 -7.76 -9.78
N HIS A 100 -4.89 -8.63 -10.73
CA HIS A 100 -5.44 -10.00 -10.86
C HIS A 100 -5.10 -10.93 -9.69
N VAL A 101 -4.08 -10.60 -8.89
CA VAL A 101 -3.61 -11.45 -7.78
C VAL A 101 -3.71 -10.79 -6.41
N LYS A 102 -3.66 -9.46 -6.33
CA LYS A 102 -3.69 -8.71 -5.06
C LYS A 102 -4.77 -9.17 -4.08
N ALA A 103 -6.02 -9.36 -4.55
CA ALA A 103 -7.10 -9.84 -3.68
C ALA A 103 -6.78 -11.21 -3.05
N LYS A 104 -6.27 -12.15 -3.86
CA LYS A 104 -5.90 -13.50 -3.40
C LYS A 104 -4.73 -13.46 -2.42
N GLU A 105 -3.75 -12.59 -2.67
CA GLU A 105 -2.60 -12.39 -1.80
C GLU A 105 -3.02 -11.81 -0.43
N ILE A 106 -3.90 -10.80 -0.43
CA ILE A 106 -4.49 -10.23 0.81
C ILE A 106 -5.25 -11.30 1.59
N ILE A 107 -6.12 -12.07 0.93
CA ILE A 107 -6.87 -13.17 1.56
C ILE A 107 -5.93 -14.21 2.18
N ALA A 108 -4.88 -14.61 1.45
CA ALA A 108 -3.90 -15.56 1.94
C ALA A 108 -3.18 -15.03 3.19
N TRP A 109 -2.75 -13.76 3.16
CA TRP A 109 -2.13 -13.12 4.31
C TRP A 109 -3.07 -13.06 5.52
N LEU A 110 -4.32 -12.64 5.32
CA LEU A 110 -5.34 -12.60 6.40
C LEU A 110 -5.63 -13.99 7.01
N ASN A 111 -5.56 -15.05 6.21
CA ASN A 111 -5.78 -16.42 6.69
C ASN A 111 -4.70 -16.89 7.66
N GLU A 112 -3.47 -16.38 7.53
CA GLU A 112 -2.35 -16.66 8.42
C GLU A 112 -2.32 -15.72 9.64
N HIS A 113 -2.97 -14.56 9.54
CA HIS A 113 -2.97 -13.50 10.55
C HIS A 113 -4.34 -13.32 11.22
N ARG A 114 -4.83 -14.37 11.89
CA ARG A 114 -6.16 -14.41 12.53
C ARG A 114 -6.40 -13.39 13.65
N SER A 115 -5.37 -12.68 14.10
CA SER A 115 -5.45 -11.62 15.13
C SER A 115 -5.83 -10.24 14.58
N VAL A 116 -6.03 -10.12 13.26
CA VAL A 116 -6.53 -8.90 12.63
C VAL A 116 -8.01 -8.72 12.95
N GLU A 117 -8.35 -7.57 13.52
CA GLU A 117 -9.72 -7.21 13.93
C GLU A 117 -10.43 -6.37 12.87
N LYS A 118 -9.69 -5.43 12.26
CA LYS A 118 -10.16 -4.54 11.20
C LYS A 118 -9.03 -4.28 10.21
N TYR A 119 -9.39 -4.09 8.95
CA TYR A 119 -8.42 -3.69 7.94
C TYR A 119 -9.06 -2.81 6.87
N ALA A 120 -8.20 -2.06 6.20
CA ALA A 120 -8.49 -1.28 5.01
C ALA A 120 -7.48 -1.63 3.93
N ILE A 121 -7.88 -1.47 2.68
CA ILE A 121 -7.01 -1.59 1.51
C ILE A 121 -6.93 -0.21 0.89
N LEU A 122 -5.73 0.25 0.59
CA LEU A 122 -5.47 1.53 -0.05
C LEU A 122 -4.77 1.29 -1.37
N ASP A 123 -5.49 1.51 -2.46
CA ASP A 123 -5.13 1.12 -3.83
C ASP A 123 -5.81 2.09 -4.81
N ASP A 124 -5.25 2.35 -5.98
CA ASP A 124 -5.91 3.14 -7.03
C ASP A 124 -6.76 2.25 -7.97
N LEU A 125 -6.59 0.94 -7.91
CA LEU A 125 -7.29 -0.04 -8.74
C LEU A 125 -8.37 -0.81 -7.97
N ASP A 126 -9.45 -1.18 -8.68
CA ASP A 126 -10.38 -2.18 -8.18
C ASP A 126 -9.69 -3.56 -8.19
N LEU A 127 -9.89 -4.34 -7.12
CA LEU A 127 -9.36 -5.70 -7.04
C LEU A 127 -10.39 -6.70 -7.59
N GLU A 128 -9.93 -7.85 -8.10
CA GLU A 128 -10.82 -8.86 -8.68
C GLU A 128 -11.55 -9.72 -7.62
N ASN A 129 -12.14 -9.06 -6.62
CA ASN A 129 -12.97 -9.69 -5.60
C ASN A 129 -13.87 -8.65 -4.92
N GLU A 130 -15.19 -8.83 -5.02
CA GLU A 130 -16.18 -7.89 -4.50
C GLU A 130 -16.13 -7.75 -2.96
N GLU A 131 -16.03 -8.86 -2.22
CA GLU A 131 -15.96 -8.85 -0.76
C GLU A 131 -14.71 -8.11 -0.26
N ILE A 132 -13.57 -8.29 -0.93
CA ILE A 132 -12.34 -7.57 -0.62
C ILE A 132 -12.47 -6.08 -0.94
N ASN A 133 -13.13 -5.72 -2.05
CA ASN A 133 -13.38 -4.32 -2.40
C ASN A 133 -14.30 -3.59 -1.41
N GLU A 134 -15.08 -4.28 -0.58
CA GLU A 134 -15.82 -3.63 0.53
C GLU A 134 -14.87 -2.96 1.54
N HIS A 135 -13.60 -3.38 1.57
CA HIS A 135 -12.55 -2.82 2.41
C HIS A 135 -11.63 -1.83 1.67
N LEU A 136 -11.82 -1.65 0.36
CA LEU A 136 -11.02 -0.77 -0.48
C LEU A 136 -11.40 0.70 -0.29
N ILE A 137 -10.39 1.53 -0.12
CA ILE A 137 -10.44 2.97 -0.27
C ILE A 137 -9.68 3.24 -1.57
N ARG A 138 -10.43 3.50 -2.64
CA ARG A 138 -9.86 3.68 -3.97
C ARG A 138 -9.35 5.10 -4.13
N THR A 139 -8.03 5.28 -4.20
CA THR A 139 -7.43 6.58 -4.49
C THR A 139 -7.61 6.96 -5.94
N ASN A 140 -7.39 8.24 -6.25
CA ASN A 140 -7.28 8.68 -7.63
C ASN A 140 -5.80 8.67 -8.04
N SER A 141 -5.43 7.82 -9.02
CA SER A 141 -4.06 7.67 -9.52
C SER A 141 -3.38 8.99 -9.93
N HIS A 142 -4.17 10.01 -10.30
CA HIS A 142 -3.65 11.30 -10.73
C HIS A 142 -3.12 12.15 -9.57
N VAL A 143 -3.62 11.94 -8.34
CA VAL A 143 -3.25 12.76 -7.17
C VAL A 143 -2.72 11.95 -5.99
N GLY A 144 -3.00 10.65 -5.92
CA GLY A 144 -2.64 9.78 -4.79
C GLY A 144 -3.63 9.88 -3.63
N ILE A 145 -3.19 9.48 -2.43
CA ILE A 145 -4.02 9.56 -1.21
C ILE A 145 -4.32 11.02 -0.83
N THR A 146 -5.58 11.31 -0.57
CA THR A 146 -6.05 12.61 -0.07
C THR A 146 -6.44 12.54 1.41
N GLU A 147 -6.71 13.72 2.01
CA GLU A 147 -7.26 13.78 3.37
C GLU A 147 -8.62 13.07 3.49
N ALA A 148 -9.46 13.15 2.44
CA ALA A 148 -10.76 12.48 2.41
C ALA A 148 -10.62 10.95 2.41
N ASP A 149 -9.67 10.43 1.64
CA ASP A 149 -9.34 9.00 1.65
C ASP A 149 -8.85 8.57 3.04
N GLY A 150 -7.96 9.38 3.65
CA GLY A 150 -7.49 9.14 5.00
C GLY A 150 -8.60 9.10 6.05
N LEU A 151 -9.57 10.02 5.98
CA LEU A 151 -10.75 10.01 6.85
C LEU A 151 -11.60 8.75 6.66
N SER A 152 -11.76 8.31 5.41
CA SER A 152 -12.50 7.08 5.08
C SER A 152 -11.82 5.83 5.66
N ILE A 153 -10.48 5.76 5.60
CA ILE A 153 -9.72 4.69 6.25
C ILE A 153 -9.97 4.71 7.76
N ILE A 154 -9.83 5.90 8.39
CA ILE A 154 -10.03 6.07 9.83
C ILE A 154 -11.43 5.60 10.24
N GLU A 155 -12.48 6.01 9.55
CA GLU A 155 -13.85 5.58 9.86
C GLU A 155 -14.01 4.06 9.74
N LYS A 156 -13.41 3.45 8.71
CA LYS A 156 -13.50 2.01 8.47
C LYS A 156 -12.81 1.18 9.56
N ILE A 157 -11.65 1.62 10.05
CA ILE A 157 -10.81 0.81 10.95
C ILE A 157 -10.64 1.33 12.37
N SER A 158 -11.25 2.46 12.75
CA SER A 158 -11.20 2.99 14.13
C SER A 158 -11.94 2.12 15.13
#